data_AF-A0AAW5U877-F1
#
_entry.id   AF-A0AAW5U877-F1
#
_cell.length_a   1.000
_cell.length_b   1.000
_cell.length_c   1.000
_cell.angle_alpha   90.00
_cell.angle_beta   90.00
_cell.angle_gamma   90.00
#
_symmetry.space_group_name_H-M   'P 1'
#
loop_
_entity.id
_entity.type
_entity.pdbx_description
1 polymer ?
#
loop_
_entity_poly.entity_id
_entity_poly.type
_entity_poly.pdbx_seq_one_letter_code
_entity_poly.pdbx_strand_id
1 'polypeptide(L)'
;MRNQTIPQEYEPSPSEVEKYIRLWDSLDNYVNQEKALDKLFFNLCQKNDTIEDVLLKCSTLNDFYSTNIFDIHAVAKHILSIPDIDKRLKKWRFNISG
;
A
#
# COMPACT_ATOMS: atom_id res chain seq x y z
N MET A 1 4.18 22.90 -21.71
CA MET A 1 4.71 22.19 -20.54
C MET A 1 6.01 22.88 -20.16
N ARG A 2 6.10 23.47 -18.96
CA ARG A 2 7.32 24.19 -18.53
C ARG A 2 8.35 23.15 -18.10
N ASN A 3 9.46 23.04 -18.84
CA ASN A 3 10.63 22.25 -18.45
C ASN A 3 11.21 22.88 -17.18
N GLN A 4 10.91 22.30 -16.02
CA GLN A 4 11.64 22.61 -14.80
C GLN A 4 12.94 21.81 -14.84
N THR A 5 14.02 22.48 -15.24
CA THR A 5 15.40 21.99 -15.05
C THR A 5 15.65 21.86 -13.56
N ILE A 6 15.86 20.64 -13.07
CA ILE A 6 16.25 20.37 -11.68
C ILE A 6 17.60 21.09 -11.46
N PRO A 7 17.69 22.05 -10.50
CA PRO A 7 18.95 22.72 -10.22
C PRO A 7 20.03 21.72 -9.81
N GLN A 8 21.25 21.93 -10.28
CA GLN A 8 22.38 21.00 -10.13
C GLN A 8 22.93 20.89 -8.69
N GLU A 9 22.33 21.58 -7.72
CA GLU A 9 22.60 21.49 -6.28
C GLU A 9 21.28 21.20 -5.54
N TYR A 10 20.82 19.95 -5.60
CA TYR A 10 19.79 19.45 -4.70
C TYR A 10 20.47 18.60 -3.63
N GLU A 11 20.62 19.13 -2.42
CA GLU A 11 21.04 18.36 -1.26
C GLU A 11 19.79 17.95 -0.47
N PRO A 12 19.40 16.66 -0.46
CA PRO A 12 18.27 16.21 0.31
C PRO A 12 18.51 16.50 1.80
N SER A 13 17.66 17.35 2.37
CA SER A 13 17.73 17.74 3.77
C SER A 13 16.56 17.16 4.59
N PRO A 14 16.73 16.90 5.90
CA PRO A 14 15.62 16.49 6.76
C PRO A 14 14.44 17.48 6.73
N SER A 15 14.73 18.78 6.61
CA SER A 15 13.70 19.83 6.53
C SER A 15 12.89 19.77 5.25
N GLU A 16 13.48 19.37 4.12
CA GLU A 16 12.75 19.11 2.88
C GLU A 16 11.86 17.87 3.00
N VAL A 17 12.34 16.80 3.64
CA VAL A 17 11.51 15.62 3.91
C VAL A 17 10.29 16.02 4.74
N GLU A 18 10.47 16.76 5.83
CA GLU A 18 9.34 17.26 6.64
C GLU A 18 8.39 18.16 5.86
N LYS A 19 8.92 19.01 4.96
CA LYS A 19 8.10 19.86 4.09
C LYS A 19 7.19 19.01 3.20
N TYR A 20 7.72 17.98 2.55
CA TYR A 20 6.94 17.10 1.69
C TYR A 20 5.98 16.19 2.46
N ILE A 21 6.34 15.76 3.68
CA ILE A 21 5.41 15.06 4.58
C ILE A 21 4.22 15.97 4.92
N ARG A 22 4.47 17.22 5.32
CA ARG A 22 3.40 18.19 5.60
C ARG A 22 2.51 18.46 4.37
N LEU A 23 3.12 18.52 3.19
CA LEU A 23 2.36 18.65 1.93
C LEU A 23 1.50 17.41 1.68
N TRP A 24 2.05 16.22 1.86
CA TRP A 24 1.32 14.95 1.74
C TRP A 24 0.13 14.88 2.69
N ASP A 25 0.34 15.21 3.97
CA ASP A 25 -0.68 15.22 5.01
C ASP A 25 -1.82 16.22 4.72
N SER A 26 -1.56 17.25 3.91
CA SER A 26 -2.57 18.22 3.47
C SER A 26 -3.45 17.74 2.31
N LEU A 27 -3.08 16.63 1.65
CA LEU A 27 -3.83 16.08 0.54
C LEU A 27 -4.91 15.12 1.04
N ASP A 28 -6.02 15.68 1.52
CA ASP A 28 -7.12 14.95 2.16
C ASP A 28 -7.63 13.75 1.36
N ASN A 29 -7.65 13.84 0.02
CA ASN A 29 -8.08 12.72 -0.82
C ASN A 29 -7.14 11.51 -0.69
N TYR A 30 -5.83 11.70 -0.74
CA TYR A 30 -4.83 10.64 -0.60
C TYR A 30 -4.78 10.12 0.84
N VAL A 31 -4.85 11.01 1.83
CA VAL A 31 -4.86 10.63 3.25
C VAL A 31 -6.09 9.79 3.60
N ASN A 32 -7.28 10.18 3.13
CA ASN A 32 -8.49 9.41 3.39
C ASN A 32 -8.51 8.05 2.66
N GLN A 33 -7.93 8.01 1.46
CA GLN A 33 -7.73 6.78 0.70
C GLN A 33 -6.80 5.80 1.42
N GLU A 34 -5.67 6.28 1.94
CA GLU A 34 -4.74 5.49 2.75
C GLU A 34 -5.41 4.96 4.03
N LYS A 35 -6.11 5.83 4.77
CA LYS A 35 -6.89 5.44 5.96
C LYS A 35 -7.94 4.37 5.67
N ALA A 36 -8.55 4.39 4.47
CA ALA A 36 -9.50 3.38 4.05
C ALA A 36 -8.81 2.01 3.82
N LEU A 37 -7.63 2.02 3.19
CA LEU A 37 -6.80 0.81 3.07
C LEU A 37 -6.39 0.27 4.45
N ASP A 38 -5.92 1.14 5.34
CA ASP A 38 -5.55 0.73 6.70
C ASP A 38 -6.73 0.07 7.43
N LYS A 39 -7.92 0.66 7.32
CA LYS A 39 -9.14 0.08 7.90
C LYS A 39 -9.44 -1.30 7.30
N LEU A 40 -9.32 -1.45 5.98
CA LEU A 40 -9.55 -2.75 5.32
C LEU A 40 -8.54 -3.80 5.80
N PHE A 41 -7.24 -3.48 5.79
CA PHE A 41 -6.18 -4.45 6.03
C PHE A 41 -5.94 -4.75 7.52
N PHE A 42 -6.12 -3.76 8.40
CA PHE A 42 -5.75 -3.89 9.81
C PHE A 42 -6.94 -3.99 10.76
N ASN A 43 -8.16 -3.68 10.31
CA ASN A 43 -9.35 -3.81 11.15
C ASN A 43 -10.34 -4.87 10.64
N LEU A 44 -10.69 -4.82 9.35
CA LEU A 44 -11.69 -5.71 8.74
C LEU A 44 -11.12 -7.08 8.33
N CYS A 45 -10.12 -7.10 7.45
CA CYS A 45 -9.59 -8.30 6.78
C CYS A 45 -8.15 -8.61 7.25
N GLN A 46 -7.97 -8.68 8.58
CA GLN A 46 -6.66 -8.77 9.24
C GLN A 46 -5.83 -10.00 8.86
N LYS A 47 -6.51 -11.11 8.55
CA LYS A 47 -5.90 -12.39 8.21
C LYS A 47 -6.21 -12.79 6.78
N ASN A 48 -5.48 -13.78 6.28
CA ASN A 48 -5.70 -14.35 4.96
C ASN A 48 -6.28 -15.77 5.08
N ASP A 49 -7.21 -15.99 6.01
CA ASP A 49 -7.79 -17.31 6.31
C ASP A 49 -8.98 -17.67 5.40
N THR A 50 -9.66 -16.65 4.83
CA THR A 50 -10.86 -16.82 4.00
C THR A 50 -10.64 -16.25 2.60
N ILE A 51 -11.33 -16.80 1.60
CA ILE A 51 -11.20 -16.32 0.23
C ILE A 51 -11.83 -14.94 0.06
N GLU A 52 -12.89 -14.63 0.82
CA GLU A 52 -13.60 -13.36 0.84
C GLU A 52 -12.69 -12.22 1.31
N ASP A 53 -11.95 -12.42 2.41
CA ASP A 53 -11.02 -11.42 2.92
C ASP A 53 -9.88 -11.15 1.91
N VAL A 54 -9.34 -12.21 1.32
CA VAL A 54 -8.26 -12.10 0.32
C VAL A 54 -8.78 -11.42 -0.95
N LEU A 55 -9.99 -11.76 -1.42
CA LEU A 55 -10.62 -11.13 -2.57
C LEU A 55 -10.89 -9.65 -2.35
N LEU A 56 -11.39 -9.26 -1.18
CA LEU A 56 -11.61 -7.85 -0.84
C LEU A 56 -10.30 -7.07 -0.89
N LYS A 57 -9.24 -7.61 -0.31
CA LYS A 57 -7.90 -7.01 -0.36
C LYS A 57 -7.37 -6.92 -1.79
N CYS A 58 -7.39 -8.01 -2.56
CA CYS A 58 -6.89 -8.02 -3.93
C CYS A 58 -7.68 -7.10 -4.86
N SER A 59 -9.02 -7.08 -4.75
CA SER A 59 -9.88 -6.23 -5.57
C SER A 59 -9.64 -4.75 -5.27
N THR A 60 -9.58 -4.41 -3.98
CA THR A 60 -9.32 -3.04 -3.56
C THR A 60 -7.95 -2.56 -4.03
N LEU A 61 -6.89 -3.36 -3.85
CA LEU A 61 -5.55 -2.99 -4.33
C LEU A 61 -5.48 -2.88 -5.85
N ASN A 62 -6.18 -3.77 -6.57
CA ASN A 62 -6.18 -3.77 -8.02
C ASN A 62 -6.81 -2.50 -8.60
N ASP A 63 -7.90 -2.03 -7.99
CA ASP A 63 -8.54 -0.76 -8.35
C ASP A 63 -7.69 0.43 -7.91
N PHE A 64 -7.22 0.42 -6.65
CA PHE A 64 -6.45 1.51 -6.04
C PHE A 64 -5.16 1.83 -6.80
N TYR A 65 -4.39 0.80 -7.19
CA TYR A 65 -3.17 0.97 -7.95
C TYR A 65 -3.38 0.84 -9.46
N SER A 66 -4.63 0.69 -9.90
CA SER A 66 -5.01 0.52 -11.31
C SER A 66 -4.16 -0.54 -12.04
N THR A 67 -3.87 -1.65 -11.37
CA THR A 67 -2.96 -2.69 -11.89
C THR A 67 -3.57 -3.51 -13.03
N ASN A 68 -4.89 -3.40 -13.27
CA ASN A 68 -5.61 -4.06 -14.36
C ASN A 68 -5.49 -5.60 -14.36
N ILE A 69 -5.44 -6.22 -13.18
CA ILE A 69 -5.54 -7.68 -13.03
C ILE A 69 -6.99 -8.09 -13.31
N PHE A 70 -7.21 -8.85 -14.37
CA PHE A 70 -8.54 -9.29 -14.80
C PHE A 70 -9.06 -10.48 -13.98
N ASP A 71 -8.22 -11.50 -13.75
CA ASP A 71 -8.60 -12.67 -12.95
C ASP A 71 -8.15 -12.54 -11.50
N ILE A 72 -8.79 -11.60 -10.80
CA ILE A 72 -8.52 -11.35 -9.37
C ILE A 72 -8.81 -12.60 -8.53
N HIS A 73 -9.78 -13.42 -8.96
CA HIS A 73 -10.15 -14.63 -8.24
C HIS A 73 -9.05 -15.69 -8.25
N ALA A 74 -8.37 -15.91 -9.39
CA ALA A 74 -7.21 -16.78 -9.44
C ALA A 74 -6.07 -16.28 -8.54
N VAL A 75 -5.81 -14.97 -8.53
CA VAL A 75 -4.79 -14.36 -7.65
C VAL A 75 -5.13 -14.57 -6.18
N ALA A 76 -6.38 -14.33 -5.79
CA ALA A 76 -6.83 -14.52 -4.42
C ALA A 76 -6.70 -15.99 -3.97
N LYS A 77 -7.09 -16.95 -4.82
CA LYS A 77 -6.89 -18.38 -4.55
C LYS A 77 -5.42 -18.74 -4.39
N HIS A 78 -4.54 -18.17 -5.21
CA HIS A 78 -3.11 -18.41 -5.09
C HIS A 78 -2.57 -17.92 -3.75
N ILE A 79 -2.91 -16.69 -3.35
CA ILE A 79 -2.49 -16.13 -2.05
C ILE A 79 -2.99 -16.98 -0.88
N LEU A 80 -4.27 -17.38 -0.90
CA LEU A 80 -4.86 -18.23 0.14
C LEU A 80 -4.18 -19.61 0.22
N SER A 81 -3.67 -20.13 -0.90
CA SER A 81 -2.97 -21.42 -0.93
C SER A 81 -1.56 -21.39 -0.33
N ILE A 82 -1.00 -20.20 -0.07
CA ILE A 82 0.35 -20.05 0.45
C ILE A 82 0.40 -20.50 1.93
N PRO A 83 1.24 -21.50 2.28
CA PRO A 83 1.37 -21.93 3.66
C PRO A 83 1.88 -20.80 4.57
N ASP A 84 1.23 -20.63 5.72
CA ASP A 84 1.62 -19.69 6.78
C ASP A 84 1.80 -18.23 6.29
N ILE A 85 1.02 -17.81 5.29
CA ILE A 85 1.16 -16.48 4.66
C ILE A 85 1.17 -15.33 5.67
N ASP A 86 0.29 -15.33 6.67
CA ASP A 86 0.25 -14.28 7.70
C ASP A 86 1.51 -14.23 8.55
N LYS A 87 2.13 -15.38 8.87
CA LYS A 87 3.40 -15.42 9.60
C LYS A 87 4.54 -14.88 8.73
N ARG A 88 4.55 -15.23 7.45
CA ARG A 88 5.54 -14.75 6.48
C ARG A 88 5.47 -13.22 6.32
N LEU A 89 4.26 -12.68 6.20
CA LEU A 89 4.03 -11.23 6.10
C LEU A 89 4.48 -10.50 7.38
N LYS A 90 4.13 -11.03 8.56
CA LYS A 90 4.59 -10.46 9.84
C LYS A 90 6.12 -10.43 9.94
N LYS A 91 6.79 -11.56 9.63
CA LYS A 91 8.26 -11.63 9.63
C LYS A 91 8.88 -10.57 8.72
N TRP A 92 8.33 -10.38 7.52
CA TRP A 92 8.83 -9.39 6.58
C TRP A 92 8.65 -7.95 7.11
N ARG A 93 7.51 -7.64 7.73
CA ARG A 93 7.28 -6.34 8.39
C ARG A 93 8.30 -6.04 9.49
N PHE A 94 8.71 -7.03 10.29
CA PHE A 94 9.74 -6.81 11.30
C PHE A 94 11.10 -6.44 10.70
N ASN A 95 11.46 -7.04 9.56
CA ASN A 95 12.75 -6.80 8.92
C ASN A 95 12.89 -5.41 8.28
N ILE A 96 11.79 -4.77 7.91
CA ILE A 96 11.81 -3.42 7.28
C ILE A 96 11.76 -2.28 8.30
N SER A 97 11.41 -2.59 9.56
CA SER A 97 11.31 -1.62 10.66
C SER A 97 12.49 -1.69 11.65
N GLY A 98 13.48 -2.55 11.38
CA GLY A 98 14.66 -2.79 12.22
C GLY A 98 15.95 -2.30 11.59
#